data_AF-A0A4Y7RPB7-F1
#
_entry.id   AF-A0A4Y7RPB7-F1
#
_cell.length_a   1.000
_cell.length_b   1.000
_cell.length_c   1.000
_cell.angle_alpha   90.00
_cell.angle_beta   90.00
_cell.angle_gamma   90.00
#
_symmetry.space_group_name_H-M   'P 1'
#
loop_
_entity.id
_entity.type
_entity.pdbx_description
1 polymer ?
#
loop_
_entity_poly.entity_id
_entity_poly.type
_entity_poly.pdbx_seq_one_letter_code
_entity_poly.pdbx_strand_id
1 'polypeptide(L)'
;MSKRIFAFKDRIVLDYGDTAIVETAARGSFEAAANAALGTAAGGPLEVWGERLRWRQDGLEIQAEGSRRVELARQIAPGLTLPDTGKDLVNKARVKVPVDLEIAKAGQQQVDRGSSPWQLDPLQVSLTFVNLKVSPEGIIGEPKVPEQAFKLAANNGVEAVVEVISGPISKVYLQRLVRQDETGIWSVVGYDPR
;
A
#
# COMPACT_ATOMS: atom_id res chain seq x y z
N MET A 1 -0.63 34.61 0.72
CA MET A 1 -1.17 33.29 1.13
C MET A 1 -1.81 33.44 2.51
N SER A 2 -3.07 33.04 2.66
CA SER A 2 -3.79 33.13 3.93
C SER A 2 -3.52 31.86 4.72
N LYS A 3 -3.03 31.99 5.96
CA LYS A 3 -2.88 30.88 6.90
C LYS A 3 -4.06 30.94 7.85
N ARG A 4 -4.83 29.85 7.97
CA ARG A 4 -6.05 29.80 8.78
C ARG A 4 -6.04 28.54 9.64
N ILE A 5 -6.68 28.65 10.79
CA ILE A 5 -6.96 27.51 11.65
C ILE A 5 -8.47 27.42 11.79
N PHE A 6 -9.02 26.26 11.48
CA PHE A 6 -10.43 25.95 11.71
C PHE A 6 -10.52 24.89 12.79
N ALA A 7 -11.20 25.21 13.89
CA ALA A 7 -11.48 24.27 14.96
C ALA A 7 -12.94 23.80 14.85
N PHE A 8 -13.13 22.49 14.80
CA PHE A 8 -14.42 21.82 14.85
C PHE A 8 -14.49 20.96 16.10
N LYS A 9 -15.66 20.39 16.38
CA LYS A 9 -15.89 19.55 17.56
C LYS A 9 -14.95 18.34 17.62
N ASP A 10 -14.60 17.77 16.47
CA ASP A 10 -13.91 16.49 16.32
C ASP A 10 -12.61 16.57 15.53
N ARG A 11 -12.25 17.77 15.03
CA ARG A 11 -11.06 17.97 14.21
C ARG A 11 -10.52 19.39 14.25
N ILE A 12 -9.22 19.53 13.98
CA ILE A 12 -8.56 20.80 13.70
C ILE A 12 -8.05 20.75 12.26
N VAL A 13 -8.19 21.86 11.55
CA VAL A 13 -7.65 22.04 10.19
C VAL A 13 -6.70 23.22 10.17
N LEU A 14 -5.44 22.95 9.84
CA LEU A 14 -4.42 23.95 9.56
C LEU A 14 -4.36 24.15 8.04
N ASP A 15 -4.94 25.25 7.57
CA ASP A 15 -5.04 25.58 6.15
C ASP A 15 -3.92 26.56 5.77
N TYR A 16 -3.03 26.11 4.88
CA TYR A 16 -1.91 26.88 4.34
C TYR A 16 -2.14 27.32 2.89
N GLY A 17 -3.36 27.22 2.36
CA GLY A 17 -3.74 27.56 1.00
C GLY A 17 -3.86 26.34 0.11
N ASP A 18 -2.75 25.90 -0.48
CA ASP A 18 -2.69 24.71 -1.35
C ASP A 18 -2.32 23.42 -0.60
N THR A 19 -2.09 23.53 0.70
CA THR A 19 -1.73 22.44 1.59
C THR A 19 -2.54 22.55 2.87
N ALA A 20 -3.13 21.44 3.30
CA ALA A 20 -3.90 21.36 4.53
C ALA A 20 -3.37 20.24 5.42
N ILE A 21 -3.42 20.48 6.73
CA ILE A 21 -3.19 19.45 7.75
C ILE A 21 -4.49 19.30 8.54
N VAL A 22 -4.97 18.07 8.63
CA VAL A 22 -6.17 17.73 9.39
C VAL A 22 -5.77 16.82 10.53
N GLU A 23 -6.13 17.21 11.75
CA GLU A 23 -5.90 16.44 12.96
C GLU A 23 -7.24 16.00 13.52
N THR A 24 -7.39 14.70 13.77
CA THR A 24 -8.56 14.10 14.41
C THR A 24 -8.11 13.20 15.55
N ALA A 25 -8.99 12.92 16.52
CA ALA A 25 -8.69 11.91 17.53
C ALA A 25 -8.55 10.53 16.88
N ALA A 26 -7.45 9.83 17.15
CA ALA A 26 -7.23 8.48 16.66
C ALA A 26 -8.26 7.50 17.25
N ARG A 27 -8.74 6.57 16.43
CA ARG A 27 -9.69 5.51 16.83
C ARG A 27 -9.22 4.15 16.35
N GLY A 28 -9.35 3.13 17.20
CA GLY A 28 -9.00 1.74 16.88
C GLY A 28 -7.54 1.53 16.49
N SER A 29 -7.27 0.43 15.79
CA SER A 29 -5.98 0.15 15.12
C SER A 29 -5.74 1.11 13.96
N PHE A 30 -4.47 1.35 13.63
CA PHE A 30 -4.11 1.99 12.37
C PHE A 30 -4.04 0.92 11.28
N GLU A 31 -4.91 1.04 10.29
CA GLU A 31 -4.94 0.16 9.13
C GLU A 31 -4.69 1.03 7.89
N ALA A 32 -3.55 0.80 7.24
CA ALA A 32 -3.24 1.44 5.97
C ALA A 32 -4.11 0.84 4.87
N ALA A 33 -4.49 1.66 3.88
CA ALA A 33 -5.13 1.16 2.68
C ALA A 33 -4.21 0.15 1.98
N ALA A 34 -4.77 -0.94 1.47
CA ALA A 34 -3.99 -2.10 1.02
C ALA A 34 -2.97 -1.77 -0.09
N ASN A 35 -3.29 -0.80 -0.95
CA ASN A 35 -2.44 -0.32 -2.03
C ASN A 35 -1.71 1.00 -1.75
N ALA A 36 -1.70 1.45 -0.48
CA ALA A 36 -0.87 2.55 -0.05
C ALA A 36 0.61 2.15 0.04
N ALA A 37 1.49 3.09 -0.27
CA ALA A 37 2.89 2.95 0.06
C ALA A 37 3.09 3.22 1.57
N LEU A 38 4.09 2.57 2.16
CA LEU A 38 4.36 2.61 3.60
C LEU A 38 5.72 3.25 3.88
N GLY A 39 5.69 4.34 4.63
CA GLY A 39 6.86 4.96 5.25
C GLY A 39 6.81 4.83 6.77
N THR A 40 7.55 5.70 7.46
CA THR A 40 7.46 5.83 8.92
C THR A 40 7.29 7.27 9.36
N ALA A 41 6.55 7.50 10.44
CA ALA A 41 6.41 8.80 11.09
C ALA A 41 6.12 8.59 12.58
N ALA A 42 6.76 9.39 13.44
CA ALA A 42 6.60 9.32 14.91
C ALA A 42 6.78 7.89 15.50
N GLY A 43 7.69 7.09 14.93
CA GLY A 43 7.93 5.70 15.36
C GLY A 43 6.88 4.68 14.92
N GLY A 44 5.83 5.12 14.21
CA GLY A 44 4.78 4.27 13.66
C GLY A 44 4.76 4.27 12.12
N PRO A 45 3.80 3.52 11.52
CA PRO A 45 3.61 3.49 10.07
C PRO A 45 3.10 4.84 9.54
N LEU A 46 3.60 5.24 8.38
CA LEU A 46 3.08 6.32 7.56
C LEU A 46 2.42 5.73 6.32
N GLU A 47 1.14 6.01 6.12
CA GLU A 47 0.45 5.76 4.85
C GLU A 47 0.75 6.90 3.88
N VAL A 48 1.17 6.54 2.67
CA VAL A 48 1.32 7.46 1.53
C VAL A 48 0.40 6.99 0.41
N TRP A 49 -0.55 7.85 0.05
CA TRP A 49 -1.51 7.59 -1.02
C TRP A 49 -1.65 8.82 -1.91
N GLY A 50 -1.12 8.75 -3.13
CA GLY A 50 -1.03 9.92 -4.02
C GLY A 50 -0.40 11.12 -3.29
N GLU A 51 -1.16 12.21 -3.22
CA GLU A 51 -0.74 13.45 -2.55
C GLU A 51 -1.17 13.53 -1.08
N ARG A 52 -1.56 12.41 -0.45
CA ARG A 52 -1.92 12.34 0.98
C ARG A 52 -0.88 11.57 1.78
N LEU A 53 -0.50 12.17 2.91
CA LEU A 53 0.22 11.50 4.01
C LEU A 53 -0.75 11.28 5.15
N ARG A 54 -0.74 10.09 5.77
CA ARG A 54 -1.54 9.81 6.98
C ARG A 54 -0.74 8.99 7.98
N TRP A 55 -0.65 9.46 9.22
CA TRP A 55 -0.01 8.73 10.32
C TRP A 55 -0.72 9.02 11.64
N ARG A 56 -0.25 8.38 12.71
CA ARG A 56 -0.72 8.63 14.06
C ARG A 56 0.41 8.98 14.99
N GLN A 57 0.16 9.92 15.89
CA GLN A 57 1.06 10.31 16.97
C GLN A 57 0.25 10.96 18.09
N ASP A 58 0.66 10.75 19.34
CA ASP A 58 0.07 11.41 20.52
C ASP A 58 -1.47 11.30 20.62
N GLY A 59 -2.03 10.16 20.19
CA GLY A 59 -3.49 9.94 20.20
C GLY A 59 -4.25 10.64 19.08
N LEU A 60 -3.57 11.27 18.13
CA LEU A 60 -4.14 11.90 16.93
C LEU A 60 -3.90 11.06 15.69
N GLU A 61 -4.85 11.12 14.76
CA GLU A 61 -4.64 10.79 13.36
C GLU A 61 -4.45 12.10 12.58
N ILE A 62 -3.29 12.20 11.91
CA ILE A 62 -2.86 13.40 11.20
C ILE A 62 -2.84 13.07 9.71
N GLN A 63 -3.48 13.92 8.92
CA GLN A 63 -3.50 13.85 7.47
C GLN A 63 -2.89 15.14 6.91
N ALA A 64 -1.93 15.02 6.00
CA ALA A 64 -1.36 16.15 5.29
C ALA A 64 -1.53 15.97 3.77
N GLU A 65 -2.16 16.94 3.12
CA GLU A 65 -2.46 16.93 1.69
C GLU A 65 -1.99 18.21 1.04
N GLY A 66 -1.46 18.12 -0.19
CA GLY A 66 -1.02 19.26 -0.98
C GLY A 66 0.48 19.30 -1.25
N SER A 67 0.91 20.38 -1.93
CA SER A 67 2.26 20.51 -2.49
C SER A 67 3.35 20.53 -1.41
N ARG A 68 3.06 21.10 -0.23
CA ARG A 68 4.00 21.25 0.90
C ARG A 68 3.78 20.20 1.99
N ARG A 69 2.97 19.17 1.74
CA ARG A 69 2.61 18.17 2.76
C ARG A 69 3.82 17.53 3.45
N VAL A 70 4.88 17.21 2.71
CA VAL A 70 6.08 16.55 3.26
C VAL A 70 6.87 17.52 4.13
N GLU A 71 7.03 18.76 3.66
CA GLU A 71 7.71 19.83 4.40
C GLU A 71 7.01 20.07 5.74
N LEU A 72 5.69 20.24 5.72
CA LEU A 72 4.91 20.51 6.92
C LEU A 72 4.81 19.28 7.83
N ALA A 73 4.61 18.08 7.28
CA ALA A 73 4.55 16.85 8.06
C ALA A 73 5.86 16.61 8.82
N ARG A 74 7.02 16.95 8.23
CA ARG A 74 8.33 16.87 8.93
C ARG A 74 8.47 17.88 10.08
N GLN A 75 7.75 19.00 10.06
CA GLN A 75 7.74 19.92 11.20
C GLN A 75 6.97 19.34 12.38
N ILE A 76 5.97 18.49 12.12
CA ILE A 76 5.17 17.81 13.14
C ILE A 76 5.82 16.49 13.59
N ALA A 77 6.39 15.73 12.64
CA ALA A 77 7.08 14.47 12.85
C ALA A 77 8.50 14.52 12.24
N PRO A 78 9.51 15.03 12.98
CA PRO A 78 10.86 15.22 12.44
C PRO A 78 11.53 13.96 11.89
N GLY A 79 11.16 12.79 12.42
CA GLY A 79 11.64 11.47 11.96
C GLY A 79 10.85 10.88 10.78
N LEU A 80 10.02 11.66 10.09
CA LEU A 80 9.22 11.17 8.96
C LEU A 80 10.11 10.70 7.80
N THR A 81 9.94 9.43 7.43
CA THR A 81 10.54 8.83 6.25
C THR A 81 9.45 8.45 5.25
N LEU A 82 9.67 8.82 3.99
CA LEU A 82 8.82 8.37 2.89
C LEU A 82 9.23 6.95 2.48
N PRO A 83 8.33 6.17 1.88
CA PRO A 83 8.67 4.87 1.33
C PRO A 83 9.87 4.98 0.37
N ASP A 84 10.85 4.11 0.53
CA ASP A 84 11.99 4.04 -0.38
C ASP A 84 11.55 3.44 -1.71
N THR A 85 11.42 4.28 -2.74
CA THR A 85 11.04 3.85 -4.11
C THR A 85 12.16 3.09 -4.83
N GLY A 86 13.30 2.85 -4.17
CA GLY A 86 14.35 1.95 -4.64
C GLY A 86 13.81 0.56 -5.00
N LYS A 87 14.24 0.04 -6.16
CA LYS A 87 13.79 -1.22 -6.76
C LYS A 87 14.66 -2.41 -6.32
N ASP A 88 14.60 -2.77 -5.05
CA ASP A 88 15.37 -3.91 -4.54
C ASP A 88 14.58 -4.86 -3.63
N LEU A 89 13.27 -4.66 -3.49
CA LEU A 89 12.44 -5.60 -2.73
C LEU A 89 12.29 -6.90 -3.52
N VAL A 90 11.94 -6.79 -4.80
CA VAL A 90 11.62 -7.95 -5.65
C VAL A 90 12.84 -8.80 -6.00
N ASN A 91 14.04 -8.21 -5.99
CA ASN A 91 15.29 -8.91 -6.29
C ASN A 91 15.58 -10.04 -5.28
N LYS A 92 15.09 -9.89 -4.05
CA LYS A 92 15.30 -10.83 -2.94
C LYS A 92 14.51 -12.15 -3.07
N ALA A 93 13.54 -12.21 -3.99
CA ALA A 93 12.75 -13.42 -4.21
C ALA A 93 13.61 -14.63 -4.60
N ARG A 94 13.43 -15.77 -3.91
CA ARG A 94 14.12 -17.03 -4.18
C ARG A 94 13.69 -17.67 -5.49
N VAL A 95 12.42 -17.55 -5.84
CA VAL A 95 11.88 -18.01 -7.12
C VAL A 95 11.34 -16.82 -7.89
N LYS A 96 11.83 -16.62 -9.12
CA LYS A 96 11.33 -15.60 -10.04
C LYS A 96 10.16 -16.13 -10.83
N VAL A 97 9.11 -15.33 -10.94
CA VAL A 97 7.96 -15.62 -11.79
C VAL A 97 8.14 -14.82 -13.08
N PRO A 98 8.23 -15.49 -14.25
CA PRO A 98 8.31 -14.78 -15.51
C PRO A 98 7.02 -14.00 -15.74
N VAL A 99 7.14 -12.76 -16.21
CA VAL A 99 5.98 -11.92 -16.49
C VAL A 99 5.89 -11.58 -17.95
N ASP A 100 4.68 -11.69 -18.49
CA ASP A 100 4.31 -11.22 -19.81
C ASP A 100 3.77 -9.79 -19.69
N LEU A 101 4.50 -8.82 -20.26
CA LEU A 101 4.12 -7.41 -20.22
C LEU A 101 2.87 -7.11 -21.05
N GLU A 102 2.57 -7.88 -22.09
CA GLU A 102 1.36 -7.68 -22.88
C GLU A 102 0.13 -8.12 -22.10
N ILE A 103 0.22 -9.22 -21.34
CA ILE A 103 -0.84 -9.63 -20.40
C ILE A 103 -1.04 -8.57 -19.31
N ALA A 104 0.05 -8.05 -18.74
CA ALA A 104 -0.03 -7.00 -17.71
C ALA A 104 -0.70 -5.71 -18.26
N LYS A 105 -0.36 -5.28 -19.48
CA LYS A 105 -1.01 -4.14 -20.15
C LYS A 105 -2.50 -4.40 -20.39
N ALA A 106 -2.85 -5.60 -20.86
CA ALA A 106 -4.25 -5.95 -21.07
C ALA A 106 -5.04 -5.96 -19.75
N GLY A 107 -4.44 -6.46 -18.67
CA GLY A 107 -5.02 -6.41 -17.32
C GLY A 107 -5.22 -4.97 -16.84
N GLN A 108 -4.22 -4.10 -17.01
CA GLN A 108 -4.35 -2.68 -16.67
C GLN A 108 -5.52 -2.03 -17.40
N GLN A 109 -5.67 -2.27 -18.71
CA GLN A 109 -6.80 -1.73 -19.49
C GLN A 109 -8.16 -2.26 -19.03
N GLN A 110 -8.23 -3.50 -18.52
CA GLN A 110 -9.48 -4.03 -17.94
C GLN A 110 -9.83 -3.31 -16.64
N VAL A 111 -8.84 -3.10 -15.77
CA VAL A 111 -9.01 -2.34 -14.52
C VAL A 111 -9.40 -0.90 -14.76
N ASP A 112 -8.79 -0.25 -15.76
CA ASP A 112 -9.16 1.11 -16.17
C ASP A 112 -10.63 1.22 -16.63
N ARG A 113 -11.19 0.13 -17.17
CA ARG A 113 -12.61 0.03 -17.53
C ARG A 113 -13.51 -0.44 -16.38
N GLY A 114 -12.98 -0.53 -15.17
CA GLY A 114 -13.72 -0.89 -13.95
C GLY A 114 -13.88 -2.40 -13.71
N SER A 115 -13.14 -3.25 -14.44
CA SER A 115 -13.16 -4.71 -14.23
C SER A 115 -12.03 -5.17 -13.29
N SER A 116 -12.21 -6.28 -12.56
CA SER A 116 -11.16 -6.88 -11.73
C SER A 116 -10.42 -5.92 -10.77
N PRO A 117 -11.13 -5.06 -10.00
CA PRO A 117 -10.50 -4.04 -9.15
C PRO A 117 -9.56 -4.63 -8.08
N TRP A 118 -9.72 -5.91 -7.74
CA TRP A 118 -8.84 -6.65 -6.83
C TRP A 118 -7.37 -6.67 -7.28
N GLN A 119 -7.08 -6.47 -8.57
CA GLN A 119 -5.71 -6.42 -9.09
C GLN A 119 -4.93 -5.18 -8.62
N LEU A 120 -5.62 -4.17 -8.07
CA LEU A 120 -5.00 -2.99 -7.46
C LEU A 120 -4.50 -3.26 -6.04
N ASP A 121 -4.96 -4.34 -5.40
CA ASP A 121 -4.62 -4.71 -4.03
C ASP A 121 -3.55 -5.83 -4.01
N PRO A 122 -2.35 -5.57 -3.45
CA PRO A 122 -1.28 -6.56 -3.42
C PRO A 122 -1.61 -7.78 -2.53
N LEU A 123 -2.47 -7.63 -1.51
CA LEU A 123 -2.93 -8.74 -0.67
C LEU A 123 -3.84 -9.67 -1.45
N GLN A 124 -4.81 -9.12 -2.19
CA GLN A 124 -5.75 -9.91 -3.01
C GLN A 124 -5.04 -10.62 -4.18
N VAL A 125 -4.07 -9.96 -4.81
CA VAL A 125 -3.21 -10.59 -5.82
C VAL A 125 -2.39 -11.74 -5.22
N SER A 126 -1.83 -11.56 -4.02
CA SER A 126 -1.08 -12.61 -3.31
C SER A 126 -1.97 -13.78 -2.89
N LEU A 127 -3.16 -13.49 -2.36
CA LEU A 127 -4.18 -14.46 -1.98
C LEU A 127 -4.51 -15.37 -3.17
N THR A 128 -4.82 -14.77 -4.31
CA THR A 128 -5.15 -15.47 -5.55
C THR A 128 -3.99 -16.36 -6.00
N PHE A 129 -2.77 -15.79 -6.06
CA PHE A 129 -1.57 -16.52 -6.48
C PHE A 129 -1.29 -17.74 -5.60
N VAL A 130 -1.27 -17.57 -4.27
CA VAL A 130 -0.98 -18.67 -3.34
C VAL A 130 -2.06 -19.74 -3.39
N ASN A 131 -3.34 -19.36 -3.48
CA ASN A 131 -4.41 -20.33 -3.55
C ASN A 131 -4.42 -21.13 -4.87
N LEU A 132 -4.08 -20.52 -6.01
CA LEU A 132 -3.89 -21.23 -7.27
C LEU A 132 -2.71 -22.22 -7.21
N LYS A 133 -1.70 -21.97 -6.38
CA LYS A 133 -0.59 -22.93 -6.18
C LYS A 133 -0.99 -24.17 -5.39
N VAL A 134 -1.94 -24.07 -4.46
CA VAL A 134 -2.46 -25.22 -3.67
C VAL A 134 -3.71 -25.86 -4.28
N SER A 135 -4.32 -25.20 -5.26
CA SER A 135 -5.48 -25.67 -6.02
C SER A 135 -5.26 -25.38 -7.51
N PRO A 136 -4.42 -26.19 -8.20
CA PRO A 136 -4.03 -25.91 -9.59
C PRO A 136 -5.20 -25.99 -10.57
N GLU A 137 -6.24 -26.75 -10.24
CA GLU A 137 -7.49 -26.85 -11.01
C GLU A 137 -8.41 -25.62 -10.85
N GLY A 138 -7.98 -24.62 -10.06
CA GLY A 138 -8.76 -23.43 -9.72
C GLY A 138 -9.26 -23.44 -8.28
N ILE A 139 -9.71 -22.27 -7.82
CA ILE A 139 -10.29 -22.08 -6.49
C ILE A 139 -11.80 -22.34 -6.61
N ILE A 140 -12.28 -23.41 -5.99
CA ILE A 140 -13.72 -23.77 -5.94
C ILE A 140 -14.18 -23.65 -4.49
N GLY A 141 -15.19 -22.81 -4.24
CA GLY A 141 -15.64 -22.52 -2.88
C GLY A 141 -14.66 -21.61 -2.14
N GLU A 142 -14.44 -21.89 -0.86
CA GLU A 142 -13.55 -21.08 -0.02
C GLU A 142 -12.06 -21.30 -0.35
N PRO A 143 -11.22 -20.24 -0.30
CA PRO A 143 -9.77 -20.38 -0.41
C PRO A 143 -9.20 -21.34 0.64
N LYS A 144 -8.26 -22.21 0.24
CA LYS A 144 -7.55 -23.12 1.17
C LYS A 144 -6.63 -22.36 2.13
N VAL A 145 -6.06 -21.24 1.68
CA VAL A 145 -5.30 -20.32 2.51
C VAL A 145 -6.16 -19.07 2.73
N PRO A 146 -6.59 -18.80 3.97
CA PRO A 146 -7.54 -17.72 4.26
C PRO A 146 -6.88 -16.34 4.19
N GLU A 147 -7.68 -15.29 3.97
CA GLU A 147 -7.19 -13.90 3.83
C GLU A 147 -6.37 -13.43 5.05
N GLN A 148 -6.75 -13.86 6.26
CA GLN A 148 -6.07 -13.49 7.51
C GLN A 148 -4.64 -14.05 7.59
N ALA A 149 -4.26 -14.98 6.71
CA ALA A 149 -2.90 -15.48 6.62
C ALA A 149 -1.96 -14.52 5.87
N PHE A 150 -2.47 -13.46 5.23
CA PHE A 150 -1.69 -12.54 4.40
C PHE A 150 -1.47 -11.21 5.11
N LYS A 151 -0.22 -10.75 5.14
CA LYS A 151 0.15 -9.48 5.77
C LYS A 151 1.10 -8.69 4.86
N LEU A 152 0.79 -7.41 4.65
CA LEU A 152 1.67 -6.51 3.91
C LEU A 152 2.90 -6.22 4.78
N ALA A 153 4.08 -6.67 4.34
CA ALA A 153 5.34 -6.49 5.06
C ALA A 153 6.10 -5.25 4.57
N ALA A 154 6.03 -4.97 3.27
CA ALA A 154 6.59 -3.76 2.67
C ALA A 154 5.77 -3.35 1.45
N ASN A 155 5.66 -2.04 1.21
CA ASN A 155 5.10 -1.48 -0.02
C ASN A 155 5.71 -0.10 -0.24
N ASN A 156 6.46 0.09 -1.33
CA ASN A 156 7.04 1.39 -1.66
C ASN A 156 6.28 2.15 -2.77
N GLY A 157 5.09 1.68 -3.13
CA GLY A 157 4.27 2.22 -4.21
C GLY A 157 4.60 1.64 -5.59
N VAL A 158 5.72 0.93 -5.74
CA VAL A 158 6.12 0.28 -7.01
C VAL A 158 6.34 -1.21 -6.83
N GLU A 159 6.89 -1.61 -5.69
CA GLU A 159 7.19 -2.95 -5.26
C GLU A 159 6.56 -3.21 -3.90
N ALA A 160 6.07 -4.43 -3.71
CA ALA A 160 5.47 -4.86 -2.46
C ALA A 160 5.94 -6.27 -2.08
N VAL A 161 5.95 -6.53 -0.77
CA VAL A 161 6.21 -7.85 -0.20
C VAL A 161 5.05 -8.18 0.73
N VAL A 162 4.41 -9.32 0.46
CA VAL A 162 3.36 -9.88 1.31
C VAL A 162 3.91 -11.13 1.98
N GLU A 163 3.83 -11.15 3.31
CA GLU A 163 4.12 -12.33 4.13
C GLU A 163 2.88 -13.22 4.22
N VAL A 164 3.12 -14.53 4.19
CA VAL A 164 2.07 -15.55 4.23
C VAL A 164 2.33 -16.49 5.39
N ILE A 165 1.43 -16.47 6.37
CA ILE A 165 1.58 -17.17 7.66
C ILE A 165 1.43 -18.69 7.49
N SER A 166 0.56 -19.14 6.59
CA SER A 166 0.26 -20.56 6.37
C SER A 166 0.28 -20.95 4.90
N GLY A 167 0.70 -22.18 4.59
CA GLY A 167 0.76 -22.71 3.23
C GLY A 167 2.19 -22.88 2.71
N PRO A 168 2.36 -23.31 1.44
CA PRO A 168 3.66 -23.67 0.87
C PRO A 168 4.52 -22.46 0.48
N ILE A 169 3.98 -21.24 0.56
CA ILE A 169 4.67 -20.00 0.23
C ILE A 169 4.74 -19.16 1.50
N SER A 170 5.90 -18.56 1.76
CA SER A 170 6.14 -17.71 2.94
C SER A 170 6.13 -16.22 2.60
N LYS A 171 6.55 -15.86 1.38
CA LYS A 171 6.54 -14.47 0.88
C LYS A 171 6.14 -14.42 -0.59
N VAL A 172 5.39 -13.39 -0.96
CA VAL A 172 5.06 -13.04 -2.34
C VAL A 172 5.64 -11.65 -2.64
N TYR A 173 6.33 -11.53 -3.76
CA TYR A 173 6.94 -10.31 -4.23
C TYR A 173 6.16 -9.79 -5.44
N LEU A 174 5.70 -8.55 -5.34
CA LEU A 174 4.85 -7.94 -6.35
C LEU A 174 5.50 -6.68 -6.89
N GLN A 175 5.20 -6.38 -8.16
CA GLN A 175 5.64 -5.15 -8.82
C GLN A 175 4.51 -4.59 -9.67
N ARG A 176 4.40 -3.26 -9.70
CA ARG A 176 3.61 -2.58 -10.72
C ARG A 176 4.45 -2.38 -11.98
N LEU A 177 4.08 -3.10 -13.04
CA LEU A 177 4.87 -3.16 -14.28
C LEU A 177 4.44 -2.13 -15.32
N VAL A 178 3.17 -1.72 -15.31
CA VAL A 178 2.58 -0.84 -16.34
C VAL A 178 2.53 0.62 -15.89
N ARG A 179 1.94 0.89 -14.71
CA ARG A 179 1.93 2.22 -14.06
C ARG A 179 2.54 2.11 -12.68
N GLN A 180 3.39 3.06 -12.30
CA GLN A 180 4.11 3.04 -11.02
C GLN A 180 3.43 3.91 -9.94
N ASP A 181 2.17 4.26 -10.14
CA ASP A 181 1.30 5.01 -9.22
C ASP A 181 0.19 4.12 -8.64
N GLU A 182 -0.66 4.67 -7.76
CA GLU A 182 -1.74 3.94 -7.08
C GLU A 182 -2.79 3.30 -8.00
N THR A 183 -2.84 3.70 -9.28
CA THR A 183 -3.74 3.14 -10.31
C THR A 183 -3.13 1.92 -11.02
N GLY A 184 -1.85 1.64 -10.79
CA GLY A 184 -1.16 0.49 -11.37
C GLY A 184 -1.55 -0.83 -10.74
N ILE A 185 -1.84 -1.82 -11.57
CA ILE A 185 -2.09 -3.20 -11.12
C ILE A 185 -0.81 -3.85 -10.60
N TRP A 186 -0.96 -4.77 -9.63
CA TRP A 186 0.13 -5.58 -9.12
C TRP A 186 0.30 -6.87 -9.92
N SER A 187 1.55 -7.20 -10.24
CA SER A 187 1.95 -8.47 -10.83
C SER A 187 2.87 -9.22 -9.88
N VAL A 188 2.63 -10.52 -9.67
CA VAL A 188 3.56 -11.36 -8.92
C VAL A 188 4.81 -11.60 -9.76
N VAL A 189 5.96 -11.14 -9.28
CA VAL A 189 7.26 -11.26 -9.95
C VAL A 189 8.21 -12.26 -9.26
N GLY A 190 7.83 -12.72 -8.07
CA GLY A 190 8.58 -13.74 -7.35
C GLY A 190 7.92 -14.18 -6.06
N TYR A 191 8.44 -15.24 -5.47
CA TYR A 191 7.98 -15.76 -4.18
C TYR A 191 9.07 -16.56 -3.48
N ASP A 192 8.91 -16.74 -2.17
CA ASP A 192 9.74 -17.63 -1.36
C ASP A 192 8.93 -18.86 -0.94
N PRO A 193 9.34 -20.07 -1.35
CA PRO A 193 8.73 -21.29 -0.82
C PRO A 193 9.06 -21.45 0.66
N ARG A 194 8.19 -22.16 1.36
CA ARG A 194 8.43 -22.60 2.74
C ARG A 194 9.20 -23.91 2.77
#